data_AF-A0A2W4LG35-F1
#
_entry.id   AF-A0A2W4LG35-F1
#
_cell.length_a   1.000
_cell.length_b   1.000
_cell.length_c   1.000
_cell.angle_alpha   90.00
_cell.angle_beta   90.00
_cell.angle_gamma   90.00
#
_symmetry.space_group_name_H-M   'P 1'
#
loop_
_entity.id
_entity.type
_entity.pdbx_description
1 polymer ?
#
loop_
_entity_poly.entity_id
_entity_poly.type
_entity_poly.pdbx_seq_one_letter_code
_entity_poly.pdbx_strand_id
1 'polypeptide(L)'
;MFELLRETYEYLLANQGRFWNELSDHLALSLGALTISVLLCLPLGIWAARRAGQAQPLINAVGSLRTIPSLAILFLALPYLGTGFWPALIALTVLALPPVLVNTCATRPI
;
A
#
# COMPACT_ATOMS: atom_id res chain seq x y z
N MET A 1 -7.32 27.78 19.74
CA MET A 1 -6.61 26.48 19.91
C MET A 1 -7.36 25.57 20.88
N PHE A 2 -7.58 25.97 22.14
CA PHE A 2 -8.31 25.15 23.12
C PHE A 2 -9.78 24.87 22.74
N GLU A 3 -10.47 25.79 22.09
CA GLU A 3 -11.85 25.58 21.62
C GLU A 3 -11.96 24.52 20.50
N LEU A 4 -11.03 24.53 19.54
CA LEU A 4 -10.95 23.52 18.47
C LEU A 4 -10.73 22.11 19.03
N LEU A 5 -9.90 21.98 20.07
CA LEU A 5 -9.67 20.70 20.74
C LEU A 5 -10.94 20.20 21.44
N ARG A 6 -11.72 21.11 22.05
CA ARG A 6 -12.99 20.76 22.70
C ARG A 6 -14.04 20.33 21.67
N GLU A 7 -14.20 21.06 20.57
CA GLU A 7 -15.11 20.67 19.48
C GLU A 7 -14.73 19.32 18.84
N THR A 8 -13.44 19.09 18.59
CA THR A 8 -12.98 17.81 18.02
C THR A 8 -13.23 16.65 18.97
N TYR A 9 -13.03 16.88 20.28
CA TYR A 9 -13.28 15.88 21.32
C TYR A 9 -14.77 15.55 21.46
N GLU A 10 -15.65 16.56 21.43
CA GLU A 10 -17.10 16.35 21.44
C GLU A 10 -17.58 15.64 20.17
N TYR A 11 -17.04 16.00 19.00
CA TYR A 11 -17.34 15.31 17.74
C TYR A 11 -16.88 13.85 17.75
N LEU A 12 -15.70 13.55 18.28
CA LEU A 12 -15.19 12.19 18.41
C LEU A 12 -16.04 11.35 19.37
N LEU A 13 -16.48 11.92 20.49
CA LEU A 13 -17.38 11.24 21.42
C LEU A 13 -18.77 11.00 20.82
N ALA A 14 -19.31 11.97 20.09
CA ALA A 14 -20.61 11.85 19.41
C ALA A 14 -20.59 10.83 18.25
N ASN A 15 -19.45 10.72 17.55
CA ASN A 15 -19.31 9.88 16.36
C ASN A 15 -18.37 8.68 16.56
N GLN A 16 -18.17 8.24 17.80
CA GLN A 16 -17.19 7.19 18.14
C GLN A 16 -17.44 5.89 17.35
N GLY A 17 -18.70 5.49 17.17
CA GLY A 17 -19.06 4.29 16.39
C GLY A 17 -18.66 4.39 14.92
N ARG A 18 -18.81 5.57 14.30
CA ARG A 18 -18.41 5.81 12.92
C ARG A 18 -16.89 5.82 12.77
N PHE A 19 -16.18 6.41 13.75
CA PHE A 19 -14.72 6.39 13.77
C PHE A 19 -14.16 4.95 13.79
N TRP A 20 -14.70 4.08 14.65
CA TRP A 20 -14.27 2.69 14.73
C TRP A 20 -14.55 1.91 13.44
N ASN A 21 -15.72 2.11 12.81
CA ASN A 21 -16.02 1.48 11.53
C ASN A 21 -15.04 1.89 10.43
N GLU A 22 -14.85 3.20 10.22
CA GLU A 22 -13.93 3.70 9.18
C GLU A 22 -12.48 3.27 9.44
N LEU A 23 -12.06 3.22 10.71
CA LEU A 23 -10.75 2.70 11.10
C LEU A 23 -10.62 1.21 10.73
N SER A 24 -11.66 0.42 11.01
CA SER A 24 -11.67 -1.00 10.69
C SER A 24 -11.63 -1.26 9.18
N ASP A 25 -12.36 -0.47 8.39
CA ASP A 25 -12.36 -0.55 6.93
C ASP A 25 -10.99 -0.17 6.37
N HIS A 26 -10.37 0.88 6.90
CA HIS A 26 -9.03 1.29 6.51
C HIS A 26 -7.97 0.23 6.85
N LEU A 27 -8.07 -0.39 8.02
CA LEU A 27 -7.20 -1.48 8.45
C LEU A 27 -7.38 -2.71 7.55
N ALA A 28 -8.62 -3.13 7.27
CA ALA A 28 -8.91 -4.25 6.41
C ALA A 28 -8.34 -4.05 5.00
N LEU A 29 -8.49 -2.84 4.45
CA LEU A 29 -7.95 -2.46 3.15
C LEU A 29 -6.43 -2.49 3.14
N SER A 30 -5.78 -1.86 4.13
CA SER A 30 -4.33 -1.76 4.21
C SER A 30 -3.67 -3.12 4.44
N LEU A 31 -4.21 -3.92 5.36
CA LEU A 31 -3.71 -5.27 5.66
C LEU A 31 -3.96 -6.22 4.48
N GLY A 32 -5.10 -6.11 3.81
CA GLY A 32 -5.40 -6.88 2.60
C GLY A 32 -4.40 -6.58 1.48
N ALA A 33 -4.19 -5.30 1.17
CA ALA A 33 -3.23 -4.86 0.16
C ALA A 33 -1.80 -5.32 0.49
N LEU A 34 -1.38 -5.17 1.75
CA LEU A 34 -0.07 -5.59 2.21
C LEU A 34 0.11 -7.10 2.08
N THR A 35 -0.89 -7.89 2.50
CA THR A 35 -0.83 -9.35 2.45
C THR A 35 -0.69 -9.84 1.01
N ILE A 36 -1.50 -9.30 0.08
CA ILE A 36 -1.40 -9.61 -1.35
C ILE A 36 -0.02 -9.22 -1.87
N SER A 37 0.45 -8.02 -1.55
CA SER A 37 1.77 -7.53 -1.98
C SER A 37 2.90 -8.43 -1.48
N VAL A 38 2.88 -8.83 -0.21
CA VAL A 38 3.86 -9.76 0.38
C VAL A 38 3.82 -11.13 -0.28
N LEU A 39 2.64 -11.68 -0.52
CA LEU A 39 2.48 -12.98 -1.20
C LEU A 39 3.03 -12.97 -2.64
N LEU A 40 2.98 -11.83 -3.33
CA LEU A 40 3.55 -11.67 -4.67
C LEU A 40 5.06 -11.37 -4.62
N CYS A 41 5.49 -10.46 -3.75
CA CYS A 41 6.86 -9.99 -3.67
C CYS A 41 7.83 -10.96 -3.00
N LEU A 42 7.38 -11.77 -2.03
CA LEU A 42 8.24 -12.77 -1.41
C LEU A 42 8.77 -13.80 -2.44
N PRO A 43 7.92 -14.50 -3.22
CA PRO A 43 8.42 -15.47 -4.20
C PRO A 43 9.25 -14.79 -5.30
N LEU A 44 8.82 -13.61 -5.77
CA LEU A 44 9.56 -12.83 -6.77
C LEU A 44 10.93 -12.38 -6.25
N GLY A 45 11.00 -11.89 -5.02
CA GLY A 45 12.23 -11.43 -4.36
C GLY A 45 13.19 -12.57 -4.08
N ILE A 46 12.69 -13.71 -3.60
CA ILE A 46 13.51 -14.92 -3.39
C ILE A 46 14.06 -15.42 -4.73
N TRP A 47 13.24 -15.43 -5.79
CA TRP A 47 13.67 -15.86 -7.12
C TRP A 47 14.74 -14.92 -7.70
N ALA A 48 14.54 -13.61 -7.59
CA ALA A 48 15.50 -12.60 -8.04
C ALA A 48 16.82 -12.66 -7.24
N ALA A 49 16.74 -12.87 -5.92
CA ALA A 49 17.91 -13.02 -5.06
C ALA A 49 18.76 -14.26 -5.37
N ARG A 50 18.18 -15.30 -5.99
CA ARG A 50 18.94 -16.50 -6.44
C ARG A 50 19.75 -16.26 -7.71
N ARG A 51 19.47 -15.18 -8.46
CA ARG A 51 20.16 -14.85 -9.71
C ARG A 51 20.71 -13.43 -9.61
N ALA A 52 21.96 -13.29 -9.17
CA ALA A 52 22.63 -11.99 -8.95
C ALA A 52 22.49 -11.00 -10.13
N GLY A 53 22.44 -11.49 -11.39
CA GLY A 53 22.23 -10.64 -12.57
C GLY A 53 20.77 -10.21 -12.84
N GLN A 54 19.77 -10.84 -12.24
CA GLN A 54 18.34 -10.54 -12.43
C GLN A 54 17.74 -9.68 -11.31
N ALA A 55 18.43 -9.56 -10.17
CA ALA A 55 18.00 -8.71 -9.07
C ALA A 55 18.00 -7.22 -9.44
N GLN A 56 19.09 -6.75 -10.07
CA GLN A 56 19.25 -5.34 -10.44
C GLN A 56 18.15 -4.82 -11.40
N PRO A 57 17.85 -5.47 -12.54
CA PRO A 57 16.80 -4.98 -13.43
C PRO A 57 15.41 -5.04 -12.80
N LEU A 58 15.12 -6.06 -11.98
CA LEU A 58 13.84 -6.18 -11.30
C LEU A 58 13.65 -5.07 -10.26
N ILE A 59 14.67 -4.81 -9.44
CA ILE A 59 14.65 -3.72 -8.45
C ILE A 59 14.51 -2.37 -9.15
N ASN A 60 15.21 -2.14 -10.26
CA ASN A 60 15.10 -0.90 -11.02
C ASN A 60 13.70 -0.71 -11.62
N ALA A 61 13.15 -1.75 -12.26
CA ALA A 61 11.82 -1.70 -12.87
C ALA A 61 10.72 -1.44 -11.82
N VAL A 62 10.78 -2.15 -10.70
CA VAL A 62 9.82 -1.95 -9.59
C VAL A 62 10.10 -0.62 -8.88
N GLY A 63 11.35 -0.17 -8.82
CA GLY A 63 11.74 1.15 -8.33
C GLY A 63 11.12 2.28 -9.17
N SER A 64 11.00 2.11 -10.49
CA SER A 64 10.32 3.06 -11.37
C SER A 64 8.84 3.22 -11.03
N LEU A 65 8.18 2.19 -10.49
CA LEU A 65 6.78 2.29 -10.04
C LEU A 65 6.58 3.32 -8.92
N ARG A 66 7.62 3.62 -8.13
CA ARG A 66 7.57 4.63 -7.06
C ARG A 66 7.49 6.07 -7.58
N THR A 67 7.82 6.31 -8.85
CA THR A 67 7.70 7.65 -9.44
C THR A 67 6.24 7.99 -9.77
N ILE A 68 5.38 6.97 -9.86
CA ILE A 68 3.97 7.14 -10.14
C ILE A 68 3.27 7.57 -8.83
N PRO A 69 2.63 8.75 -8.79
CA PRO A 69 1.93 9.19 -7.60
C PRO A 69 0.69 8.32 -7.36
N SER A 70 0.36 8.08 -6.09
CA SER A 70 -0.80 7.25 -5.70
C SER A 70 -2.10 7.72 -6.34
N LEU A 71 -2.30 9.04 -6.39
CA LEU A 71 -3.47 9.66 -7.04
C LEU A 71 -3.57 9.29 -8.52
N ALA A 72 -2.47 9.22 -9.28
CA ALA A 72 -2.52 8.85 -10.69
C ALA A 72 -2.97 7.40 -10.90
N ILE A 73 -2.52 6.48 -10.03
CA ILE A 73 -2.95 5.08 -10.06
C ILE A 73 -4.45 4.98 -9.76
N LEU A 74 -4.94 5.73 -8.77
CA LEU A 74 -6.37 5.79 -8.48
C LEU A 74 -7.17 6.34 -9.67
N PHE A 75 -6.77 7.49 -10.23
CA PHE A 75 -7.46 8.09 -11.37
C PHE A 75 -7.50 7.17 -12.60
N LEU A 76 -6.42 6.43 -12.86
CA LEU A 76 -6.38 5.45 -13.95
C LEU A 76 -7.29 4.24 -13.68
N ALA A 77 -7.48 3.86 -12.42
CA ALA A 77 -8.36 2.76 -12.02
C ALA A 77 -9.85 3.14 -12.05
N LEU A 78 -10.20 4.42 -11.86
CA LEU A 78 -11.59 4.91 -11.83
C LEU A 78 -12.45 4.47 -13.03
N PRO A 79 -12.03 4.62 -14.31
CA PRO A 79 -12.88 4.25 -15.44
C PRO A 79 -13.15 2.74 -15.53
N TYR A 80 -12.25 1.90 -15.01
CA TYR A 80 -12.36 0.45 -15.11
C TYR A 80 -13.05 -0.19 -13.89
N LEU A 81 -12.81 0.35 -12.70
CA LEU A 81 -13.17 -0.27 -11.43
C LEU A 81 -14.11 0.61 -10.58
N GLY A 82 -14.39 1.83 -11.02
CA GLY A 82 -15.20 2.80 -10.28
C GLY A 82 -14.46 3.42 -9.09
N THR A 83 -15.22 3.95 -8.12
CA THR A 83 -14.72 4.44 -6.84
C THR A 83 -14.90 3.38 -5.75
N GLY A 84 -14.03 3.36 -4.74
CA GLY A 84 -14.22 2.55 -3.53
C GLY A 84 -13.05 1.62 -3.20
N PHE A 85 -13.38 0.48 -2.57
CA PHE A 85 -12.41 -0.44 -1.97
C PHE A 85 -11.46 -1.10 -2.99
N TRP A 86 -12.00 -1.61 -4.10
CA TRP A 86 -11.23 -2.32 -5.13
C TRP A 86 -10.11 -1.51 -5.79
N PRO A 87 -10.36 -0.28 -6.32
CA PRO A 87 -9.29 0.52 -6.91
C PRO A 87 -8.23 0.91 -5.87
N ALA A 88 -8.63 1.18 -4.62
CA ALA A 88 -7.71 1.48 -3.54
C ALA A 88 -6.85 0.25 -3.16
N LEU A 89 -7.45 -0.95 -3.09
CA LEU A 89 -6.73 -2.20 -2.81
C LEU A 89 -5.65 -2.46 -3.86
N ILE A 90 -6.00 -2.32 -5.15
CA ILE A 90 -5.04 -2.53 -6.25
C ILE A 90 -3.94 -1.47 -6.21
N ALA A 91 -4.31 -0.19 -6.05
CA ALA A 91 -3.34 0.90 -5.97
C ALA A 91 -2.35 0.68 -4.82
N LEU A 92 -2.84 0.38 -3.61
CA LEU A 92 -1.98 0.10 -2.47
C LEU A 92 -1.13 -1.15 -2.67
N THR A 93 -1.66 -2.20 -3.27
CA THR A 93 -0.90 -3.42 -3.56
C THR A 93 0.28 -3.10 -4.47
N VAL A 94 0.04 -2.39 -5.58
CA VAL A 94 1.05 -1.97 -6.56
C VAL A 94 2.10 -1.05 -5.92
N LEU A 95 1.67 -0.10 -5.10
CA LEU A 95 2.56 0.81 -4.37
C LEU A 95 3.38 0.12 -3.27
N ALA A 96 2.88 -0.98 -2.72
CA ALA A 96 3.58 -1.79 -1.73
C ALA A 96 4.61 -2.75 -2.35
N LEU A 97 4.49 -3.10 -3.65
CA LEU A 97 5.46 -4.02 -4.29
C LEU A 97 6.91 -3.49 -4.19
N PRO A 98 7.22 -2.22 -4.51
CA PRO A 98 8.58 -1.71 -4.45
C PRO A 98 9.24 -1.75 -3.07
N PRO A 99 8.64 -1.28 -1.97
CA PRO A 99 9.26 -1.42 -0.65
C PRO A 99 9.38 -2.88 -0.22
N VAL A 100 8.38 -3.72 -0.45
CA VAL A 100 8.42 -5.12 -0.02
C VAL A 100 9.52 -5.90 -0.76
N LEU A 101 9.61 -5.72 -2.08
CA LEU A 101 10.61 -6.41 -2.90
C LEU A 101 12.04 -5.98 -2.54
N VAL A 102 12.28 -4.67 -2.39
CA VAL A 102 13.60 -4.15 -2.02
C VAL A 102 14.05 -4.67 -0.65
N ASN A 103 13.15 -4.67 0.33
CA ASN A 103 13.45 -5.23 1.66
C ASN A 103 13.73 -6.74 1.61
N THR A 104 12.99 -7.49 0.79
CA THR A 104 13.21 -8.93 0.61
C THR A 104 14.57 -9.23 -0.02
N CYS A 105 14.97 -8.47 -1.04
CA CYS A 105 16.29 -8.62 -1.68
C CYS A 105 17.43 -8.19 -0.75
N ALA A 106 17.27 -7.13 0.05
CA ALA A 106 18.30 -6.66 0.97
C ALA A 106 18.64 -7.66 2.09
N THR A 107 17.69 -8.54 2.45
CA THR A 107 17.90 -9.53 3.52
C THR A 107 18.91 -10.63 3.12
N ARG A 108 19.21 -10.80 1.82
CA ARG A 108 20.29 -11.67 1.36
C ARG A 108 21.47 -10.78 0.93
N PRO A 109 22.63 -10.82 1.62
CA PRO A 109 23.78 -10.04 1.19
C PRO A 109 24.20 -10.54 -0.19
N ILE A 110 24.25 -9.60 -1.14
CA ILE A 110 24.73 -9.79 -2.51
C ILE A 110 26.23 -10.03 -2.47
#